data_AF-A0AAD1H4R3-F1
#
_entry.id   AF-A0AAD1H4R3-F1
#
_cell.length_a   1.000
_cell.length_b   1.000
_cell.length_c   1.000
_cell.angle_alpha   90.00
_cell.angle_beta   90.00
_cell.angle_gamma   90.00
#
_symmetry.space_group_name_H-M   'P 1'
#
loop_
_entity.id
_entity.type
_entity.pdbx_description
1 polymer ?
#
loop_
_entity_poly.entity_id
_entity_poly.type
_entity_poly.pdbx_seq_one_letter_code
_entity_poly.pdbx_strand_id
1 'polypeptide(L)'
;MRRPDTVPTPSPTPAGVGEQAALAAAGGTTAGAASAATTAKARLQRLVDFVARQEPRLNWAAGDRPDGTTVLVTDLASGWIPPEIDIPVGMQLRDPAKRRGDLESLLGEVTVTASYTRLHQVPPADDDEPVPTSPRARQGPVVEELGWELGQATNWRDGLPRLAHTLAKAASRGTGVLDKEIEVLQELLAEFRDRVLDSYPDNVDAAAVGNWQLLAAIDALVEGDKTGANYHFAWFQALSHVATGG
;
A
#
# COMPACT_ATOMS: atom_id res chain seq x y z
N MET A 1 28.84 -15.06 87.62
CA MET A 1 27.70 -14.74 86.72
C MET A 1 28.21 -13.81 85.62
N ARG A 2 28.27 -14.28 84.37
CA ARG A 2 28.64 -13.47 83.19
C ARG A 2 27.42 -12.66 82.72
N ARG A 3 27.60 -11.37 82.43
CA ARG A 3 26.66 -10.57 81.62
C ARG A 3 27.01 -10.74 80.13
N PRO A 4 26.04 -10.75 79.20
CA PRO A 4 26.31 -10.89 77.78
C PRO A 4 26.65 -9.55 77.12
N ASP A 5 27.60 -9.60 76.19
CA ASP A 5 27.98 -8.51 75.30
C ASP A 5 26.86 -8.21 74.30
N THR A 6 26.61 -6.93 74.04
CA THR A 6 25.66 -6.44 73.02
C THR A 6 26.40 -6.32 71.69
N VAL A 7 25.90 -7.01 70.67
CA VAL A 7 26.40 -6.94 69.29
C VAL A 7 25.83 -5.68 68.61
N PRO A 8 26.64 -4.84 67.93
CA PRO A 8 26.10 -3.72 67.18
C PRO A 8 25.48 -4.20 65.87
N THR A 9 24.27 -3.74 65.57
CA THR A 9 23.60 -3.92 64.27
C THR A 9 24.34 -3.14 63.18
N PRO A 10 24.64 -3.73 62.01
CA PRO A 10 25.25 -2.98 60.91
C PRO A 10 24.24 -1.99 60.32
N SER A 11 24.68 -0.75 60.12
CA SER A 11 23.93 0.27 59.37
C SER A 11 23.76 -0.19 57.91
N PRO A 12 22.60 0.07 57.27
CA PRO A 12 22.40 -0.30 55.88
C PRO A 12 23.33 0.51 54.99
N THR A 13 24.13 -0.19 54.19
CA THR A 13 24.96 0.40 53.13
C THR A 13 24.04 1.15 52.15
N PRO A 14 24.29 2.43 51.84
CA PRO A 14 23.52 3.10 50.80
C PRO A 14 23.83 2.40 49.47
N ALA A 15 22.78 1.90 48.80
CA ALA A 15 22.90 1.38 47.44
C ALA A 15 23.62 2.43 46.58
N GLY A 16 24.71 2.02 45.92
CA GLY A 16 25.61 2.93 45.25
C GLY A 16 24.90 3.74 44.17
N VAL A 17 25.15 5.04 44.13
CA VAL A 17 24.64 5.99 43.13
C VAL A 17 24.81 5.47 41.68
N GLY A 18 25.83 4.66 41.41
CA GLY A 18 26.06 4.03 40.11
C GLY A 18 25.03 2.97 39.70
N GLU A 19 24.48 2.20 40.64
CA GLU A 19 23.46 1.18 40.36
C GLU A 19 22.09 1.82 40.07
N GLN A 20 21.76 2.88 40.81
CA GLN A 20 20.57 3.70 40.54
C GLN A 20 20.66 4.45 39.20
N ALA A 21 21.84 4.95 38.84
CA ALA A 21 22.05 5.59 37.53
C ALA A 21 21.93 4.60 36.36
N ALA A 22 22.46 3.37 36.51
CA ALA A 22 22.32 2.32 35.50
C ALA A 22 20.86 1.86 35.32
N LEU A 23 20.13 1.69 36.42
CA LEU A 23 18.69 1.39 36.39
C LEU A 23 17.86 2.52 35.77
N ALA A 24 18.18 3.79 36.11
CA ALA A 24 17.52 4.95 35.51
C ALA A 24 17.82 5.09 34.01
N ALA A 25 19.05 4.81 33.58
CA ALA A 25 19.42 4.80 32.16
C ALA A 25 18.74 3.68 31.38
N ALA A 26 18.65 2.46 31.96
CA ALA A 26 17.93 1.35 31.37
C ALA A 26 16.42 1.62 31.28
N GLY A 27 15.83 2.20 32.33
CA GLY A 27 14.43 2.63 32.35
C GLY A 27 14.14 3.74 31.33
N GLY A 28 15.00 4.75 31.23
CA GLY A 28 14.91 5.84 30.25
C GLY A 28 15.02 5.35 28.80
N THR A 29 15.89 4.38 28.54
CA THR A 29 16.04 3.76 27.20
C THR A 29 14.77 3.01 26.82
N THR A 30 14.20 2.24 27.74
CA THR A 30 12.97 1.46 27.52
C THR A 30 11.77 2.40 27.29
N ALA A 31 11.64 3.45 28.09
CA ALA A 31 10.60 4.46 27.93
C ALA A 31 10.72 5.22 26.60
N GLY A 32 11.94 5.58 26.19
CA GLY A 32 12.21 6.22 24.90
C GLY A 32 11.82 5.33 23.71
N ALA A 33 12.17 4.04 23.77
CA ALA A 33 11.80 3.07 22.73
C ALA A 33 10.29 2.88 22.61
N ALA A 34 9.58 2.79 23.75
CA ALA A 34 8.12 2.70 23.76
C ALA A 34 7.46 3.96 23.15
N SER A 35 7.94 5.15 23.52
CA SER A 35 7.45 6.41 22.96
C SER A 35 7.67 6.47 21.44
N ALA A 36 8.86 6.08 20.97
CA ALA A 36 9.18 6.05 19.55
C ALA A 36 8.27 5.09 18.77
N ALA A 37 7.99 3.91 19.32
CA ALA A 37 7.08 2.94 18.71
C ALA A 37 5.64 3.47 18.64
N THR A 38 5.16 4.16 19.69
CA THR A 38 3.84 4.81 19.67
C THR A 38 3.76 5.90 18.61
N THR A 39 4.79 6.76 18.49
CA THR A 39 4.85 7.80 17.46
C THR A 39 4.89 7.19 16.05
N ALA A 40 5.70 6.15 15.83
CA ALA A 40 5.79 5.46 14.55
C ALA A 40 4.43 4.83 14.15
N LYS A 41 3.76 4.18 15.09
CA LYS A 41 2.43 3.60 14.86
C LYS A 41 1.38 4.67 14.55
N ALA A 42 1.36 5.78 15.28
CA ALA A 42 0.44 6.89 15.02
C ALA A 42 0.67 7.51 13.63
N ARG A 43 1.95 7.67 13.22
CA ARG A 43 2.32 8.10 11.87
C ARG A 43 1.77 7.13 10.81
N LEU A 44 2.03 5.82 10.96
CA LEU A 44 1.53 4.82 10.00
C LEU A 44 0.01 4.79 9.94
N GLN A 45 -0.67 4.88 11.08
CA GLN A 45 -2.13 4.90 11.13
C GLN A 45 -2.68 6.09 10.36
N ARG A 46 -2.11 7.29 10.53
CA ARG A 46 -2.54 8.48 9.77
C ARG A 46 -2.41 8.30 8.26
N LEU A 47 -1.36 7.62 7.81
CA LEU A 47 -1.15 7.35 6.39
C LEU A 47 -2.11 6.27 5.85
N VAL A 48 -2.41 5.25 6.65
CA VAL A 48 -3.42 4.24 6.33
C VAL A 48 -4.82 4.87 6.27
N ASP A 49 -5.16 5.72 7.24
CA ASP A 49 -6.44 6.43 7.26
C ASP A 49 -6.57 7.36 6.04
N PHE A 50 -5.46 7.95 5.57
CA PHE A 50 -5.46 8.78 4.36
C PHE A 50 -5.88 8.01 3.10
N VAL A 51 -5.34 6.81 2.88
CA VAL A 51 -5.74 5.99 1.71
C VAL A 51 -7.11 5.34 1.92
N ALA A 52 -7.45 4.96 3.16
CA ALA A 52 -8.76 4.42 3.49
C ALA A 52 -9.88 5.44 3.28
N ARG A 53 -9.63 6.75 3.46
CA ARG A 53 -10.61 7.80 3.13
C ARG A 53 -10.91 7.87 1.64
N GLN A 54 -9.92 7.59 0.79
CA GLN A 54 -10.10 7.61 -0.66
C GLN A 54 -10.92 6.40 -1.15
N GLU A 55 -10.67 5.22 -0.58
CA GLU A 55 -11.45 4.01 -0.86
C GLU A 55 -11.66 3.17 0.42
N PRO A 56 -12.75 3.41 1.17
CA PRO A 56 -13.03 2.72 2.43
C PRO A 56 -13.58 1.30 2.24
N ARG A 57 -13.93 0.89 1.01
CA ARG A 57 -14.41 -0.49 0.76
C ARG A 57 -13.28 -1.52 0.82
N LEU A 58 -12.03 -1.08 0.77
CA LEU A 58 -10.84 -1.92 0.80
C LEU A 58 -10.22 -2.04 2.19
N ASN A 59 -9.59 -3.18 2.46
CA ASN A 59 -8.67 -3.29 3.59
C ASN A 59 -7.31 -2.71 3.19
N TRP A 60 -6.68 -2.00 4.13
CA TRP A 60 -5.42 -1.32 3.94
C TRP A 60 -4.44 -1.66 5.07
N ALA A 61 -3.16 -1.76 4.76
CA ALA A 61 -2.13 -1.81 5.78
C ALA A 61 -0.86 -1.12 5.33
N ALA A 62 -0.14 -0.57 6.30
CA ALA A 62 1.20 -0.05 6.10
C ALA A 62 2.14 -0.57 7.19
N GLY A 63 3.41 -0.74 6.84
CA GLY A 63 4.41 -1.22 7.78
C GLY A 63 5.80 -0.67 7.50
N ASP A 64 6.53 -0.38 8.58
CA ASP A 64 7.94 0.01 8.51
C ASP A 64 8.81 -1.24 8.44
N ARG A 65 9.73 -1.28 7.48
CA ARG A 65 10.67 -2.38 7.29
C ARG A 65 11.99 -2.13 8.01
N PRO A 66 12.77 -3.18 8.30
CA PRO A 66 14.10 -3.04 8.90
C PRO A 66 15.09 -2.18 8.11
N ASP A 67 14.90 -2.05 6.79
CA ASP A 67 15.73 -1.23 5.89
C ASP A 67 15.38 0.27 5.93
N GLY A 68 14.42 0.67 6.78
CA GLY A 68 13.97 2.06 6.94
C GLY A 68 12.92 2.50 5.92
N THR A 69 12.45 1.60 5.06
CA THR A 69 11.37 1.89 4.10
C THR A 69 10.00 1.61 4.70
N THR A 70 8.96 2.27 4.19
CA THR A 70 7.56 2.02 4.58
C THR A 70 6.81 1.43 3.40
N VAL A 71 6.15 0.29 3.58
CA VAL A 71 5.31 -0.33 2.54
C VAL A 71 3.83 -0.01 2.76
N LEU A 72 3.10 0.19 1.67
CA LEU A 72 1.64 0.22 1.63
C LEU A 72 1.11 -0.99 0.86
N VAL A 73 0.06 -1.64 1.37
CA VAL A 73 -0.61 -2.77 0.73
C VAL A 73 -2.13 -2.69 0.87
N THR A 74 -2.82 -3.22 -0.14
CA THR A 74 -4.20 -3.71 -0.04
C THR A 74 -4.22 -5.17 -0.52
N ASP A 75 -5.11 -5.97 0.04
CA ASP A 75 -5.31 -7.38 -0.29
C ASP A 75 -6.24 -7.58 -1.51
N LEU A 76 -6.71 -6.51 -2.16
CA LEU A 76 -7.56 -6.56 -3.36
C LEU A 76 -7.02 -7.49 -4.45
N ALA A 77 -5.74 -7.32 -4.82
CA ALA A 77 -5.12 -8.05 -5.92
C ALA A 77 -3.60 -8.19 -5.75
N SER A 78 -3.17 -9.03 -4.80
CA SER A 78 -1.76 -9.35 -4.53
C SER A 78 -0.85 -8.15 -4.18
N GLY A 79 -1.44 -7.02 -3.75
CA GLY A 79 -0.73 -5.77 -3.45
C GLY A 79 -0.81 -4.68 -4.53
N TRP A 80 -1.57 -4.90 -5.61
CA TRP A 80 -1.87 -3.84 -6.58
C TRP A 80 -2.67 -2.70 -5.95
N ILE A 81 -2.28 -1.45 -6.22
CA ILE A 81 -2.95 -0.25 -5.74
C ILE A 81 -3.77 0.37 -6.90
N PRO A 82 -5.12 0.52 -6.75
CA PRO A 82 -5.99 1.10 -7.78
C PRO A 82 -5.57 2.51 -8.25
N PRO A 83 -5.89 2.91 -9.49
CA PRO A 83 -5.41 4.17 -10.08
C PRO A 83 -5.88 5.42 -9.33
N GLU A 84 -7.07 5.39 -8.71
CA GLU A 84 -7.68 6.53 -8.02
C GLU A 84 -7.02 6.86 -6.67
N ILE A 85 -6.11 5.99 -6.21
CA ILE A 85 -5.46 6.14 -4.91
C ILE A 85 -4.20 6.98 -5.06
N ASP A 86 -4.27 8.18 -4.49
CA ASP A 86 -3.12 9.01 -4.22
C ASP A 86 -2.27 8.39 -3.11
N ILE A 87 -0.98 8.20 -3.40
CA ILE A 87 -0.06 7.50 -2.50
C ILE A 87 0.77 8.52 -1.72
N PRO A 88 0.78 8.46 -0.38
CA PRO A 88 1.64 9.30 0.45
C PRO A 88 3.13 9.22 0.08
N VAL A 89 3.82 10.36 0.16
CA VAL A 89 5.27 10.44 -0.08
C VAL A 89 6.03 9.52 0.86
N GLY A 90 7.05 8.83 0.33
CA GLY A 90 7.94 7.95 1.10
C GLY A 90 7.44 6.51 1.25
N MET A 91 6.25 6.20 0.72
CA MET A 91 5.76 4.84 0.64
C MET A 91 6.35 4.08 -0.54
N GLN A 92 6.53 2.78 -0.35
CA GLN A 92 6.83 1.80 -1.38
C GLN A 92 5.64 0.89 -1.60
N LEU A 93 5.45 0.47 -2.85
CA LEU A 93 4.49 -0.56 -3.22
C LEU A 93 5.18 -1.90 -3.37
N ARG A 94 4.39 -2.97 -3.43
CA ARG A 94 4.92 -4.30 -3.79
C ARG A 94 5.24 -4.35 -5.28
N ASP A 95 6.29 -5.07 -5.65
CA ASP A 95 6.55 -5.35 -7.05
C ASP A 95 5.42 -6.21 -7.65
N PRO A 96 5.09 -6.04 -8.95
CA PRO A 96 4.14 -6.88 -9.65
C PRO A 96 4.50 -8.37 -9.55
N ALA A 97 3.69 -9.11 -8.79
CA ALA A 97 3.81 -10.57 -8.68
C ALA A 97 2.54 -11.14 -8.05
N LYS A 98 2.17 -12.35 -8.48
CA LYS A 98 1.09 -13.09 -7.83
C LYS A 98 1.52 -13.49 -6.42
N ARG A 99 0.72 -13.10 -5.43
CA ARG A 99 0.91 -13.45 -4.02
C ARG A 99 -0.39 -14.00 -3.46
N ARG A 100 -0.27 -14.97 -2.57
CA ARG A 100 -1.38 -15.48 -1.75
C ARG A 100 -1.26 -14.91 -0.34
N GLY A 101 -2.38 -14.85 0.36
CA GLY A 101 -2.44 -14.42 1.75
C GLY A 101 -3.17 -13.10 1.93
N ASP A 102 -3.32 -12.73 3.19
CA ASP A 102 -3.95 -11.52 3.69
C ASP A 102 -2.97 -10.33 3.75
N LEU A 103 -3.43 -9.21 4.31
CA LEU A 103 -2.60 -8.01 4.50
C LEU A 103 -1.29 -8.29 5.25
N GLU A 104 -1.31 -9.14 6.28
CA GLU A 104 -0.11 -9.49 7.05
C GLU A 104 0.92 -10.20 6.16
N SER A 105 0.45 -11.17 5.37
CA SER A 105 1.28 -11.88 4.39
C SER A 105 1.86 -10.93 3.32
N LEU A 106 1.11 -9.90 2.92
CA LEU A 106 1.55 -8.91 1.93
C LEU A 106 2.56 -7.91 2.47
N LEU A 107 2.44 -7.50 3.74
CA LEU A 107 3.41 -6.65 4.43
C LEU A 107 4.79 -7.32 4.51
N GLY A 108 4.81 -8.61 4.86
CA GLY A 108 6.04 -9.35 5.10
C GLY A 108 6.72 -8.94 6.41
N GLU A 109 8.05 -8.94 6.44
CA GLU A 109 8.82 -8.56 7.63
C GLU A 109 8.77 -7.04 7.88
N VAL A 110 8.19 -6.66 9.02
CA VAL A 110 7.94 -5.27 9.43
C VAL A 110 8.13 -5.12 10.94
N THR A 111 8.61 -3.95 11.38
CA THR A 111 8.90 -3.64 12.79
C THR A 111 7.73 -2.92 13.47
N VAL A 112 6.98 -2.11 12.72
CA VAL A 112 5.78 -1.40 13.17
C VAL A 112 4.73 -1.50 12.07
N THR A 113 3.46 -1.72 12.46
CA THR A 113 2.34 -1.82 11.51
C THR A 113 1.15 -1.00 11.95
N ALA A 114 0.39 -0.56 10.95
CA ALA A 114 -0.96 -0.04 11.10
C ALA A 114 -1.85 -0.63 10.01
N SER A 115 -3.14 -0.78 10.31
CA SER A 115 -4.10 -1.34 9.35
C SER A 115 -5.48 -0.70 9.52
N TYR A 116 -6.25 -0.79 8.45
CA TYR A 116 -7.65 -0.43 8.38
C TYR A 116 -8.38 -1.60 7.72
N THR A 117 -9.57 -1.90 8.22
CA THR A 117 -10.49 -2.83 7.57
C THR A 117 -11.79 -2.10 7.25
N ARG A 118 -12.39 -2.47 6.12
CA ARG A 118 -13.67 -1.96 5.61
C ARG A 118 -14.84 -1.99 6.60
N LEU A 119 -14.73 -2.75 7.69
CA LEU A 119 -15.74 -2.81 8.74
C LEU A 119 -15.68 -1.61 9.70
N HIS A 120 -14.57 -0.87 9.71
CA HIS A 120 -14.38 0.28 10.56
C HIS A 120 -14.71 1.58 9.85
N GLN A 121 -15.22 2.54 10.60
CA GLN A 121 -15.36 3.92 10.12
C GLN A 121 -13.97 4.56 10.02
N VAL A 122 -13.68 5.21 8.89
CA VAL A 122 -12.45 6.00 8.77
C VAL A 122 -12.63 7.33 9.52
N PRO A 123 -11.67 7.73 10.38
CA PRO A 123 -11.70 9.05 10.99
C PRO A 123 -11.70 10.17 9.94
N PRO A 124 -12.36 11.31 10.22
CA PRO A 124 -12.29 12.48 9.34
C PRO A 124 -10.85 12.94 9.16
N ALA A 125 -10.58 13.63 8.04
CA ALA A 125 -9.27 14.22 7.81
C ALA A 125 -8.96 15.27 8.89
N ASP A 126 -7.69 15.34 9.27
CA ASP A 126 -7.17 16.45 10.05
C ASP A 126 -6.65 17.51 9.07
N ASP A 127 -7.44 18.57 8.88
CA ASP A 127 -7.16 19.61 7.88
C ASP A 127 -5.90 20.43 8.23
N ASP A 128 -5.47 20.42 9.49
CA ASP A 128 -4.30 21.16 9.95
C ASP A 128 -2.98 20.48 9.54
N GLU A 129 -3.02 19.21 9.14
CA GLU A 129 -1.85 18.45 8.75
C GLU A 129 -2.09 17.66 7.45
N PRO A 130 -1.93 18.29 6.26
CA PRO A 130 -2.12 17.60 4.99
C PRO A 130 -1.07 16.51 4.77
N VAL A 131 -1.48 15.42 4.11
CA VAL A 131 -0.58 14.32 3.72
C VAL A 131 -0.10 14.57 2.29
N PRO A 132 1.20 14.83 2.05
CA PRO A 132 1.71 15.02 0.69
C PRO A 132 1.72 13.69 -0.07
N THR A 133 1.39 13.73 -1.35
CA THR A 133 1.29 12.55 -2.22
C THR A 133 2.27 12.62 -3.39
N SER A 134 2.62 11.47 -3.96
CA SER A 134 3.51 11.40 -5.13
C SER A 134 3.27 10.16 -5.98
N PRO A 135 3.28 10.27 -7.32
CA PRO A 135 3.18 9.11 -8.20
C PRO A 135 4.46 8.24 -8.19
N ARG A 136 5.56 8.70 -7.57
CA ARG A 136 6.85 7.99 -7.58
C ARG A 136 6.78 6.57 -7.02
N ALA A 137 5.85 6.30 -6.10
CA ALA A 137 5.66 4.96 -5.55
C ALA A 137 5.22 3.93 -6.60
N ARG A 138 4.63 4.37 -7.72
CA ARG A 138 4.27 3.52 -8.87
C ARG A 138 5.45 3.23 -9.81
N GLN A 139 6.63 3.81 -9.58
CA GLN A 139 7.83 3.43 -10.34
C GLN A 139 8.16 1.96 -10.08
N GLY A 140 8.34 1.19 -11.15
CA GLY A 140 8.55 -0.24 -11.09
C GLY A 140 9.25 -0.78 -12.33
N PRO A 141 9.25 -2.11 -12.53
CA PRO A 141 9.89 -2.75 -13.67
C PRO A 141 9.36 -2.19 -14.99
N VAL A 142 10.26 -1.81 -15.90
CA VAL A 142 9.87 -1.28 -17.22
C VAL A 142 9.37 -2.42 -18.10
N VAL A 143 8.21 -2.21 -18.72
CA VAL A 143 7.65 -3.08 -19.73
C VAL A 143 8.17 -2.62 -21.09
N GLU A 144 8.97 -3.48 -21.71
CA GLU A 144 9.46 -3.26 -23.07
C GLU A 144 8.29 -3.24 -24.05
N GLU A 145 8.35 -2.33 -25.03
CA GLU A 145 7.32 -2.18 -26.06
C GLU A 145 5.88 -2.05 -25.50
N LEU A 146 5.71 -1.34 -24.37
CA LEU A 146 4.43 -1.18 -23.66
C LEU A 146 3.22 -0.96 -24.59
N GLY A 147 3.35 -0.12 -25.62
CA GLY A 147 2.25 0.14 -26.55
C GLY A 147 1.89 -1.04 -27.47
N TRP A 148 2.87 -1.86 -27.84
CA TRP A 148 2.63 -3.10 -28.59
C TRP A 148 1.97 -4.14 -27.69
N GLU A 149 2.51 -4.35 -26.49
CA GLU A 149 2.00 -5.29 -25.49
C GLU A 149 0.56 -4.96 -25.07
N LEU A 150 0.28 -3.68 -24.79
CA LEU A 150 -1.06 -3.21 -24.46
C LEU A 150 -2.03 -3.39 -25.64
N GLY A 151 -1.55 -3.20 -26.87
CA GLY A 151 -2.30 -3.48 -28.09
C GLY A 151 -2.68 -4.96 -28.22
N GLN A 152 -1.79 -5.89 -27.85
CA GLN A 152 -2.09 -7.33 -27.83
C GLN A 152 -3.09 -7.67 -26.71
N ALA A 153 -2.84 -7.20 -25.50
CA ALA A 153 -3.64 -7.52 -24.32
C ALA A 153 -5.10 -7.05 -24.42
N THR A 154 -5.37 -6.00 -25.20
CA THR A 154 -6.72 -5.44 -25.39
C THR A 154 -7.45 -5.99 -26.62
N ASN A 155 -6.75 -6.70 -27.51
CA ASN A 155 -7.32 -7.20 -28.75
C ASN A 155 -8.23 -8.42 -28.49
N TRP A 156 -9.50 -8.33 -28.88
CA TRP A 156 -10.51 -9.39 -28.65
C TRP A 156 -10.61 -9.88 -27.21
N ARG A 157 -10.33 -9.00 -26.24
CA ARG A 157 -10.37 -9.36 -24.82
C ARG A 157 -11.80 -9.38 -24.29
N ASP A 158 -12.17 -10.51 -23.72
CA ASP A 158 -13.49 -10.70 -23.10
C ASP A 158 -13.72 -9.70 -21.96
N GLY A 159 -14.92 -9.13 -21.94
CA GLY A 159 -15.35 -8.15 -20.95
C GLY A 159 -14.79 -6.73 -21.16
N LEU A 160 -13.83 -6.51 -22.08
CA LEU A 160 -13.41 -5.15 -22.43
C LEU A 160 -14.19 -4.60 -23.64
N PRO A 161 -14.68 -3.35 -23.58
CA PRO A 161 -15.30 -2.73 -24.73
C PRO A 161 -14.26 -2.45 -25.82
N ARG A 162 -14.70 -2.51 -27.09
CA ARG A 162 -13.85 -2.25 -28.25
C ARG A 162 -13.12 -0.89 -28.20
N LEU A 163 -13.73 0.10 -27.54
CA LEU A 163 -13.12 1.42 -27.32
C LEU A 163 -11.76 1.31 -26.62
N ALA A 164 -11.62 0.43 -25.62
CA ALA A 164 -10.35 0.26 -24.90
C ALA A 164 -9.19 -0.11 -25.84
N HIS A 165 -9.43 -1.01 -26.80
CA HIS A 165 -8.42 -1.38 -27.80
C HIS A 165 -8.07 -0.21 -28.74
N THR A 166 -9.07 0.56 -29.16
CA THR A 166 -8.85 1.75 -30.00
C THR A 166 -8.00 2.79 -29.26
N LEU A 167 -8.33 3.07 -28.00
CA LEU A 167 -7.62 4.01 -27.15
C LEU A 167 -6.19 3.58 -26.84
N ALA A 168 -5.98 2.29 -26.52
CA ALA A 168 -4.64 1.72 -26.35
C ALA A 168 -3.75 2.01 -27.57
N LYS A 169 -4.27 1.81 -28.78
CA LYS A 169 -3.51 2.08 -30.02
C LYS A 169 -3.28 3.57 -30.27
N ALA A 170 -4.28 4.41 -30.02
CA ALA A 170 -4.18 5.85 -30.21
C ALA A 170 -3.17 6.48 -29.24
N ALA A 171 -3.28 6.16 -27.95
CA ALA A 171 -2.39 6.65 -26.90
C ALA A 171 -0.95 6.17 -27.13
N SER A 172 -0.75 4.89 -27.48
CA SER A 172 0.58 4.34 -27.78
C SER A 172 1.26 4.98 -29.00
N ARG A 173 0.48 5.45 -29.97
CA ARG A 173 0.99 6.12 -31.18
C ARG A 173 1.11 7.64 -31.02
N GLY A 174 0.64 8.20 -29.91
CA GLY A 174 0.59 9.64 -29.69
C GLY A 174 -0.32 10.38 -30.68
N THR A 175 -1.36 9.73 -31.20
CA THR A 175 -2.25 10.35 -32.20
C THR A 175 -3.35 11.22 -31.60
N GLY A 176 -3.35 11.40 -30.28
CA GLY A 176 -4.40 12.09 -29.53
C GLY A 176 -5.66 11.23 -29.35
N VAL A 177 -6.47 11.60 -28.37
CA VAL A 177 -7.75 11.00 -28.01
C VAL A 177 -8.76 12.13 -27.83
N LEU A 178 -10.00 11.95 -28.28
CA LEU A 178 -11.03 12.99 -28.15
C LEU A 178 -11.54 13.07 -26.72
N ASP A 179 -11.87 14.27 -26.22
CA ASP A 179 -12.41 14.48 -24.87
C ASP A 179 -13.60 13.54 -24.57
N LYS A 180 -14.48 13.33 -25.56
CA LYS A 180 -15.62 12.42 -25.38
C LYS A 180 -15.20 10.96 -25.18
N GLU A 181 -14.12 10.53 -25.79
CA GLU A 181 -13.59 9.18 -25.59
C GLU A 181 -12.89 9.04 -24.23
N ILE A 182 -12.29 10.12 -23.72
CA ILE A 182 -11.73 10.19 -22.35
C ILE A 182 -12.86 10.07 -21.32
N GLU A 183 -13.96 10.81 -21.48
CA GLU A 183 -15.13 10.69 -20.60
C GLU A 183 -15.64 9.25 -20.53
N VAL A 184 -15.78 8.58 -21.70
CA VAL A 184 -16.25 7.19 -21.74
C VAL A 184 -15.22 6.24 -21.08
N LEU A 185 -13.92 6.49 -21.24
CA LEU A 185 -12.89 5.71 -20.54
C LEU A 185 -13.00 5.83 -19.02
N GLN A 186 -13.23 7.04 -18.51
CA GLN A 186 -13.40 7.29 -17.07
C GLN A 186 -14.69 6.66 -16.53
N GLU A 187 -15.79 6.70 -17.29
CA GLU A 187 -17.03 5.98 -16.95
C GLU A 187 -16.79 4.46 -16.85
N LEU A 188 -16.04 3.89 -17.81
CA LEU A 188 -15.69 2.47 -17.80
C LEU A 188 -14.78 2.09 -16.62
N LEU A 189 -13.80 2.93 -16.28
CA LEU A 189 -12.97 2.75 -15.09
C LEU A 189 -13.82 2.68 -13.82
N ALA A 190 -14.74 3.62 -13.64
CA ALA A 190 -15.65 3.64 -12.50
C ALA A 190 -16.56 2.41 -12.45
N GLU A 191 -17.10 1.97 -13.59
CA GLU A 191 -17.94 0.77 -13.68
C GLU A 191 -17.17 -0.49 -13.24
N PHE A 192 -15.93 -0.66 -13.71
CA PHE A 192 -15.09 -1.79 -13.33
C PHE A 192 -14.66 -1.74 -11.87
N ARG A 193 -14.27 -0.56 -11.38
CA ARG A 193 -14.00 -0.31 -9.96
C ARG A 193 -15.18 -0.78 -9.11
N ASP A 194 -16.37 -0.27 -9.38
CA ASP A 194 -17.54 -0.54 -8.53
C ASP A 194 -17.96 -2.01 -8.60
N ARG A 195 -17.96 -2.62 -9.79
CA ARG A 195 -18.20 -4.07 -9.94
C ARG A 195 -17.23 -4.92 -9.11
N VAL A 196 -15.93 -4.60 -9.15
CA VAL A 196 -14.89 -5.32 -8.41
C VAL A 196 -15.07 -5.13 -6.90
N LEU A 197 -15.27 -3.89 -6.46
CA LEU A 197 -15.35 -3.56 -5.03
C LEU A 197 -16.66 -4.03 -4.37
N ASP A 198 -17.75 -4.14 -5.13
CA ASP A 198 -19.01 -4.71 -4.65
C ASP A 198 -18.90 -6.23 -4.40
N SER A 199 -17.98 -6.90 -5.10
CA SER A 199 -17.74 -8.36 -4.96
C SER A 199 -16.62 -8.70 -3.97
N TYR A 200 -15.82 -7.70 -3.59
CA TYR A 200 -14.76 -7.83 -2.59
C TYR A 200 -15.38 -8.03 -1.18
N PRO A 201 -14.77 -8.80 -0.27
CA PRO A 201 -13.52 -9.54 -0.46
C PRO A 201 -13.70 -10.96 -1.01
N ASP A 202 -14.90 -11.53 -0.93
CA ASP A 202 -15.07 -12.98 -1.03
C ASP A 202 -15.13 -13.50 -2.48
N ASN A 203 -15.60 -12.68 -3.43
CA ASN A 203 -15.93 -13.13 -4.79
C ASN A 203 -15.31 -12.23 -5.88
N VAL A 204 -14.10 -11.72 -5.64
CA VAL A 204 -13.42 -10.87 -6.62
C VAL A 204 -13.05 -11.67 -7.87
N ASP A 205 -13.64 -11.29 -9.00
CA ASP A 205 -13.28 -11.85 -10.30
C ASP A 205 -11.93 -11.30 -10.79
N ALA A 206 -10.94 -12.19 -10.92
CA ALA A 206 -9.61 -11.85 -11.41
C ALA A 206 -9.63 -11.30 -12.86
N ALA A 207 -10.57 -11.72 -13.70
CA ALA A 207 -10.71 -11.20 -15.06
C ALA A 207 -11.18 -9.74 -15.04
N ALA A 208 -12.17 -9.41 -14.20
CA ALA A 208 -12.62 -8.04 -13.99
C ALA A 208 -11.50 -7.14 -13.43
N VAL A 209 -10.71 -7.61 -12.46
CA VAL A 209 -9.54 -6.87 -11.96
C VAL A 209 -8.52 -6.64 -13.09
N GLY A 210 -8.22 -7.67 -13.90
CA GLY A 210 -7.31 -7.51 -15.03
C GLY A 210 -7.81 -6.51 -16.08
N ASN A 211 -9.13 -6.46 -16.32
CA ASN A 211 -9.75 -5.46 -17.20
C ASN A 211 -9.61 -4.05 -16.61
N TRP A 212 -9.81 -3.90 -15.30
CA TRP A 212 -9.61 -2.62 -14.61
C TRP A 212 -8.15 -2.15 -14.70
N GLN A 213 -7.18 -3.05 -14.51
CA GLN A 213 -5.75 -2.76 -14.67
C GLN A 213 -5.39 -2.31 -16.09
N LEU A 214 -5.98 -2.94 -17.12
CA LEU A 214 -5.76 -2.52 -18.51
C LEU A 214 -6.35 -1.13 -18.80
N LEU A 215 -7.57 -0.87 -18.32
CA LEU A 215 -8.20 0.45 -18.46
C LEU A 215 -7.36 1.53 -17.75
N ALA A 216 -6.84 1.24 -16.56
CA ALA A 216 -5.98 2.15 -15.80
C ALA A 216 -4.66 2.42 -16.54
N ALA A 217 -4.10 1.41 -17.22
CA ALA A 217 -2.90 1.59 -18.03
C ALA A 217 -3.17 2.47 -19.26
N ILE A 218 -4.32 2.30 -19.92
CA ILE A 218 -4.73 3.12 -21.07
C ILE A 218 -4.96 4.56 -20.64
N ASP A 219 -5.69 4.78 -19.54
CA ASP A 219 -6.01 6.10 -19.01
C ASP A 219 -4.74 6.89 -18.66
N ALA A 220 -3.81 6.27 -17.94
CA ALA A 220 -2.51 6.86 -17.66
C ALA A 220 -1.71 7.19 -18.95
N LEU A 221 -1.77 6.35 -19.99
CA LEU A 221 -1.14 6.70 -21.29
C LEU A 221 -1.81 7.89 -21.98
N VAL A 222 -3.15 8.00 -21.89
CA VAL A 222 -3.91 9.13 -22.45
C VAL A 222 -3.51 10.44 -21.78
N GLU A 223 -3.28 10.42 -20.47
CA GLU A 223 -2.79 11.57 -19.69
C GLU A 223 -1.29 11.84 -19.87
N GLY A 224 -0.57 10.96 -20.57
CA GLY A 224 0.88 11.04 -20.73
C GLY A 224 1.70 10.55 -19.51
N ASP A 225 1.04 9.96 -18.50
CA ASP A 225 1.69 9.30 -17.38
C ASP A 225 2.20 7.90 -17.77
N LYS A 226 3.40 7.87 -18.33
CA LYS A 226 4.10 6.61 -18.66
C LYS A 226 4.40 5.76 -17.44
N THR A 227 4.58 6.35 -16.25
CA THR A 227 4.91 5.60 -15.03
C THR A 227 3.69 4.84 -14.53
N GLY A 228 2.54 5.51 -14.42
CA GLY A 228 1.25 4.88 -14.10
C GLY A 228 0.88 3.82 -15.12
N ALA A 229 1.00 4.13 -16.41
CA ALA A 229 0.70 3.18 -17.49
C ALA A 229 1.50 1.89 -17.36
N ASN A 230 2.81 2.03 -17.17
CA ASN A 230 3.73 0.92 -16.99
C ASN A 230 3.40 0.12 -15.71
N TYR A 231 3.12 0.80 -14.60
CA TYR A 231 2.74 0.18 -13.33
C TYR A 231 1.50 -0.71 -13.48
N HIS A 232 0.40 -0.16 -14.01
CA HIS A 232 -0.86 -0.87 -14.13
C HIS A 232 -0.73 -2.07 -15.09
N PHE A 233 -0.02 -1.88 -16.19
CA PHE A 233 0.19 -2.96 -17.16
C PHE A 233 1.11 -4.08 -16.63
N ALA A 234 2.17 -3.75 -15.89
CA ALA A 234 3.05 -4.75 -15.28
C ALA A 234 2.29 -5.62 -14.26
N TRP A 235 1.37 -5.03 -13.49
CA TRP A 235 0.47 -5.78 -12.62
C TRP A 235 -0.49 -6.69 -13.39
N PHE A 236 -1.07 -6.19 -14.48
CA PHE A 236 -1.89 -7.01 -15.37
C PHE A 236 -1.12 -8.23 -15.89
N GLN A 237 0.11 -8.05 -16.41
CA GLN A 237 0.94 -9.16 -16.89
C GLN A 237 1.23 -10.17 -15.78
N ALA A 238 1.69 -9.69 -14.62
CA ALA A 238 2.06 -10.54 -13.49
C ALA A 238 0.89 -11.40 -12.97
N LEU A 239 -0.35 -10.90 -13.04
CA LEU A 239 -1.53 -11.63 -12.58
C LEU A 239 -2.18 -12.49 -13.68
N SER A 240 -2.02 -12.12 -14.96
CA SER A 240 -2.62 -12.82 -16.10
C SER A 240 -1.78 -13.99 -16.61
N HIS A 241 -0.44 -13.91 -16.57
CA HIS A 241 0.46 -14.93 -17.13
C HIS A 241 0.37 -16.29 -16.42
N VAL A 242 -0.27 -16.38 -15.25
CA VAL A 242 -0.39 -17.62 -14.48
C VAL A 242 -1.64 -18.43 -14.84
N ALA A 243 -2.54 -17.89 -15.69
CA ALA A 243 -3.71 -18.65 -16.16
C ALA A 243 -3.37 -19.74 -17.19
N THR A 244 -2.18 -19.69 -17.80
CA THR A 244 -1.77 -20.59 -18.91
C THR A 244 -0.82 -21.72 -18.47
N GLY A 245 -0.60 -21.89 -17.16
CA GLY A 245 0.35 -22.86 -16.60
C GLY A 245 -0.26 -23.86 -15.62
N GLY A 246 -1.49 -24.32 -15.90
CA GLY A 246 -2.18 -25.38 -15.16
C GLY A 246 -2.34 -26.65 -15.99
#